data_AF-A0A1W9LMC8-F1
#
_entry.id   AF-A0A1W9LMC8-F1
#
_cell.length_a   1.000
_cell.length_b   1.000
_cell.length_c   1.000
_cell.angle_alpha   90.00
_cell.angle_beta   90.00
_cell.angle_gamma   90.00
#
_symmetry.space_group_name_H-M   'P 1'
#
loop_
_entity.id
_entity.type
_entity.pdbx_description
1 polymer ?
#
loop_
_entity_poly.entity_id
_entity_poly.type
_entity_poly.pdbx_seq_one_letter_code
_entity_poly.pdbx_strand_id
1 'polypeptide(L)'
;MFDLIRMDWGKHLISKLKESPLPIITTFFTPAFMAESFAYPNDIFCVICDADISRAWAPVAPITSKIKYFAPTKRAVERLRSYGVRSESVFLTGYPLPLENIGTEKMEILKNDLSHRILNLDVDGEYRRTYKALIDEHLGKLPEKSDHILTLLFSVGGAGAQKEIAIEILRSLREEIEDGKIKIILSAGTKKEIKEYFEVGIKRLGMEKYSTDKIEIVFAKKTEEYFQKFNQVLRKTDIFWTKPSELSFYTALGLPVIIAPPVGSQEDFNKEWLLELGSGRPQENPKYVNQWLFDFLKDGWFAEAAMEGFIEGEKFGTFNIQKIISQNHFPKS
;
A
#
# COMPACT_ATOMS: atom_id res chain seq x y z
N MET A 1 19.04 -2.81 -20.51
CA MET A 1 17.70 -2.23 -20.80
C MET A 1 17.73 -1.30 -21.99
N PHE A 2 18.47 -0.17 -21.95
CA PHE A 2 18.53 0.77 -23.07
C PHE A 2 19.04 0.15 -24.38
N ASP A 3 19.95 -0.82 -24.33
CA ASP A 3 20.36 -1.54 -25.55
C ASP A 3 19.22 -2.35 -26.18
N LEU A 4 18.34 -2.95 -25.37
CA LEU A 4 17.14 -3.61 -25.87
C LEU A 4 16.17 -2.61 -26.50
N ILE A 5 15.99 -1.44 -25.89
CA ILE A 5 15.15 -0.37 -26.45
C ILE A 5 15.73 0.12 -27.79
N ARG A 6 17.06 0.24 -27.90
CA ARG A 6 17.74 0.55 -29.18
C ARG A 6 17.53 -0.55 -30.23
N MET A 7 17.36 -1.80 -29.81
CA MET A 7 16.98 -2.94 -30.66
C MET A 7 15.45 -3.04 -30.85
N ASP A 8 14.74 -1.90 -30.86
CA ASP A 8 13.30 -1.78 -31.09
C ASP A 8 12.38 -2.45 -30.03
N TRP A 9 12.92 -2.84 -28.85
CA TRP A 9 12.07 -3.36 -27.78
C TRP A 9 11.10 -2.29 -27.27
N GLY A 10 9.79 -2.56 -27.39
CA GLY A 10 8.72 -1.63 -27.01
C GLY A 10 8.22 -0.72 -28.14
N LYS A 11 8.87 -0.74 -29.32
CA LYS A 11 8.48 0.13 -30.46
C LYS A 11 7.03 -0.07 -30.89
N HIS A 12 6.59 -1.32 -31.02
CA HIS A 12 5.21 -1.64 -31.40
C HIS A 12 4.20 -1.10 -30.37
N LEU A 13 4.49 -1.21 -29.07
CA LEU A 13 3.64 -0.65 -28.01
C LEU A 13 3.50 0.86 -28.18
N ILE A 14 4.63 1.57 -28.34
CA ILE A 14 4.60 3.03 -28.47
C ILE A 14 3.93 3.46 -29.78
N SER A 15 4.18 2.78 -30.90
CA SER A 15 3.50 3.06 -32.17
C SER A 15 1.98 2.95 -32.04
N LYS A 16 1.48 1.91 -31.37
CA LYS A 16 0.05 1.75 -31.12
C LYS A 16 -0.52 2.88 -30.24
N LEU A 17 0.21 3.29 -29.20
CA LEU A 17 -0.20 4.41 -28.35
C LEU A 17 -0.17 5.76 -29.07
N LYS A 18 0.59 5.91 -30.16
CA LYS A 18 0.63 7.13 -30.98
C LYS A 18 -0.59 7.31 -31.88
N GLU A 19 -1.36 6.25 -32.14
CA GLU A 19 -2.59 6.32 -32.94
C GLU A 19 -3.66 7.21 -32.28
N SER A 20 -3.64 7.31 -30.94
CA SER A 20 -4.48 8.22 -30.15
C SER A 20 -3.67 8.76 -28.96
N PRO A 21 -2.92 9.86 -29.14
CA PRO A 21 -1.85 10.25 -28.22
C PRO A 21 -2.38 10.97 -26.98
N LEU A 22 -2.88 10.22 -26.00
CA LEU A 22 -3.18 10.70 -24.65
C LEU A 22 -1.90 10.76 -23.79
N PRO A 23 -1.82 11.58 -22.73
CA PRO A 23 -0.71 11.46 -21.78
C PRO A 23 -0.54 10.03 -21.24
N ILE A 24 0.70 9.54 -21.23
CA ILE A 24 1.03 8.23 -20.67
C ILE A 24 1.26 8.38 -19.17
N ILE A 25 0.67 7.48 -18.38
CA ILE A 25 1.00 7.29 -16.97
C ILE A 25 1.44 5.85 -16.79
N THR A 26 2.61 5.63 -16.20
CA THR A 26 3.11 4.29 -15.91
C THR A 26 3.65 4.21 -14.48
N THR A 27 3.48 3.06 -13.84
CA THR A 27 4.02 2.74 -12.52
C THR A 27 5.36 2.01 -12.60
N PHE A 28 5.98 1.97 -13.79
CA PHE A 28 7.30 1.41 -13.98
C PHE A 28 8.08 2.23 -15.01
N PHE A 29 9.38 2.42 -14.79
CA PHE A 29 10.20 3.30 -15.63
C PHE A 29 10.43 2.77 -17.05
N THR A 30 10.32 1.45 -17.28
CA THR A 30 10.60 0.87 -18.61
C THR A 30 9.65 1.38 -19.70
N PRO A 31 8.31 1.36 -19.52
CA PRO A 31 7.39 2.01 -20.45
C PRO A 31 7.66 3.51 -20.68
N ALA A 32 8.07 4.26 -19.63
CA ALA A 32 8.41 5.67 -19.78
C ALA A 32 9.65 5.88 -20.66
N PHE A 33 10.69 5.06 -20.47
CA PHE A 33 11.89 5.09 -21.31
C PHE A 33 11.62 4.67 -22.75
N MET A 34 10.74 3.69 -22.98
CA MET A 34 10.28 3.33 -24.32
C MET A 34 9.55 4.50 -24.98
N ALA A 35 8.60 5.12 -24.28
CA ALA A 35 7.85 6.27 -24.78
C ALA A 35 8.78 7.43 -25.16
N GLU A 36 9.76 7.75 -24.32
CA GLU A 36 10.76 8.77 -24.63
C GLU A 36 11.64 8.40 -25.83
N SER A 37 12.19 7.18 -25.83
CA SER A 37 13.13 6.72 -26.87
C SER A 37 12.50 6.63 -28.26
N PHE A 38 11.21 6.28 -28.32
CA PHE A 38 10.44 6.25 -29.57
C PHE A 38 9.67 7.54 -29.83
N ALA A 39 10.04 8.65 -29.19
CA ALA A 39 9.49 9.99 -29.42
C ALA A 39 7.95 10.03 -29.35
N TYR A 40 7.39 9.58 -28.23
CA TYR A 40 5.97 9.73 -27.94
C TYR A 40 5.58 11.23 -27.98
N PRO A 41 4.51 11.62 -28.68
CA PRO A 41 4.22 13.03 -28.97
C PRO A 41 3.60 13.79 -27.79
N ASN A 42 3.05 13.10 -26.79
CA ASN A 42 2.41 13.72 -25.62
C ASN A 42 3.22 13.50 -24.33
N ASP A 43 2.72 14.01 -23.20
CA ASP A 43 3.37 13.92 -21.91
C ASP A 43 3.58 12.47 -21.44
N ILE A 44 4.72 12.25 -20.78
CA ILE A 44 5.13 10.95 -20.24
C ILE A 44 5.28 11.10 -18.72
N PHE A 45 4.38 10.49 -17.97
CA PHE A 45 4.40 10.46 -16.52
C PHE A 45 4.83 9.10 -15.98
N CYS A 46 5.70 9.10 -14.98
CA CYS A 46 6.14 7.90 -14.27
C CYS A 46 5.88 8.05 -12.76
N VAL A 47 5.03 7.19 -12.22
CA VAL A 47 4.78 7.06 -10.78
C VAL A 47 5.86 6.16 -10.19
N ILE A 48 6.55 6.67 -9.17
CA ILE A 48 7.49 5.88 -8.37
C ILE A 48 6.70 5.07 -7.33
N CYS A 49 7.01 3.78 -7.19
CA CYS A 49 6.32 2.86 -6.29
C CYS A 49 7.16 2.43 -5.08
N ASP A 50 8.31 3.06 -4.86
CA ASP A 50 9.26 2.75 -3.79
C ASP A 50 9.63 4.03 -3.01
N ALA A 51 9.97 3.86 -1.73
CA ALA A 51 10.34 4.96 -0.84
C ALA A 51 11.74 5.52 -1.12
N ASP A 52 12.64 4.69 -1.66
CA ASP A 52 13.94 5.07 -2.22
C ASP A 52 14.09 4.37 -3.58
N ILE A 53 14.90 4.94 -4.49
CA ILE A 53 15.07 4.43 -5.85
C ILE A 53 16.53 4.39 -6.29
N SER A 54 16.89 3.34 -7.03
CA SER A 54 18.19 3.23 -7.68
C SER A 54 18.31 4.12 -8.93
N ARG A 55 19.54 4.29 -9.43
CA ARG A 55 19.84 5.04 -10.67
C ARG A 55 19.08 4.53 -11.90
N ALA A 56 18.61 3.28 -11.87
CA ALA A 56 17.84 2.68 -12.95
C ALA A 56 16.52 3.40 -13.25
N TRP A 57 15.96 4.12 -12.27
CA TRP A 57 14.73 4.89 -12.44
C TRP A 57 14.92 6.19 -13.22
N ALA A 58 16.16 6.67 -13.38
CA ALA A 58 16.47 7.86 -14.16
C ALA A 58 16.92 7.48 -15.59
N PRO A 59 16.60 8.28 -16.62
CA PRO A 59 16.94 7.96 -18.00
C PRO A 59 18.45 8.17 -18.27
N VAL A 60 18.90 7.78 -19.47
CA VAL A 60 20.32 7.94 -19.88
C VAL A 60 20.73 9.41 -19.94
N ALA A 61 19.86 10.27 -20.48
CA ALA A 61 20.09 11.70 -20.62
C ALA A 61 19.09 12.49 -19.73
N PRO A 62 19.26 12.47 -18.40
CA PRO A 62 18.25 12.95 -17.45
C PRO A 62 18.03 14.46 -17.49
N ILE A 63 19.05 15.22 -17.89
CA ILE A 63 18.96 16.67 -18.05
C ILE A 63 18.04 17.04 -19.21
N THR A 64 18.05 16.28 -20.30
CA THR A 64 17.23 16.58 -21.49
C THR A 64 15.93 15.78 -21.55
N SER A 65 15.70 14.92 -20.55
CA SER A 65 14.52 14.05 -20.53
C SER A 65 13.22 14.84 -20.43
N LYS A 66 12.18 14.31 -21.06
CA LYS A 66 10.80 14.82 -20.99
C LYS A 66 9.94 14.06 -19.98
N ILE A 67 10.48 13.02 -19.35
CA ILE A 67 9.74 12.21 -18.38
C ILE A 67 9.48 13.04 -17.12
N LYS A 68 8.22 13.09 -16.72
CA LYS A 68 7.74 13.73 -15.50
C LYS A 68 7.51 12.66 -14.44
N TYR A 69 8.02 12.85 -13.23
CA TYR A 69 7.99 11.86 -12.17
C TYR A 69 7.05 12.27 -11.03
N PHE A 70 6.22 11.33 -10.58
CA PHE A 70 5.42 11.45 -9.36
C PHE A 70 6.10 10.62 -8.26
N ALA A 71 6.73 11.31 -7.32
CA ALA A 71 7.51 10.70 -6.25
C ALA A 71 6.68 10.59 -4.96
N PRO A 72 6.68 9.43 -4.29
CA PRO A 72 5.91 9.22 -3.07
C PRO A 72 6.59 9.83 -1.83
N THR A 73 7.91 10.03 -1.86
CA THR A 73 8.70 10.48 -0.72
C THR A 73 9.69 11.58 -1.12
N LYS A 74 10.11 12.39 -0.14
CA LYS A 74 11.22 13.35 -0.32
C LYS A 74 12.51 12.65 -0.76
N ARG A 75 12.78 11.46 -0.23
CA ARG A 75 13.95 10.64 -0.58
C ARG A 75 13.97 10.28 -2.07
N ALA A 76 12.85 9.83 -2.63
CA ALA A 76 12.75 9.53 -4.06
C ALA A 76 12.97 10.79 -4.93
N VAL A 77 12.48 11.96 -4.50
CA VAL A 77 12.76 13.25 -5.16
C VAL A 77 14.25 13.57 -5.17
N GLU A 78 14.90 13.46 -4.01
CA GLU A 78 16.33 13.70 -3.86
C GLU A 78 17.17 12.77 -4.74
N ARG A 79 16.80 11.48 -4.82
CA ARG A 79 17.46 10.53 -5.72
C ARG A 79 17.35 10.95 -7.18
N LEU A 80 16.14 11.23 -7.67
CA LEU A 80 15.95 11.64 -9.07
C LEU A 80 16.81 12.87 -9.40
N ARG A 81 16.82 13.87 -8.52
CA ARG A 81 17.66 15.07 -8.66
C ARG A 81 19.15 14.73 -8.64
N SER A 82 19.60 13.88 -7.72
CA SER A 82 21.00 13.42 -7.64
C SER A 82 21.44 12.64 -8.89
N TYR A 83 20.50 11.99 -9.57
CA TYR A 83 20.74 11.30 -10.83
C TYR A 83 20.69 12.23 -12.05
N GLY A 84 20.47 13.53 -11.86
CA GLY A 84 20.48 14.57 -12.89
C GLY A 84 19.12 14.84 -13.52
N VAL A 85 18.02 14.29 -12.98
CA VAL A 85 16.67 14.61 -13.46
C VAL A 85 16.33 16.03 -13.07
N ARG A 86 15.78 16.79 -14.02
CA ARG A 86 15.44 18.20 -13.82
C ARG A 86 14.41 18.38 -12.71
N SER A 87 14.61 19.40 -11.88
CA SER A 87 13.76 19.62 -10.70
C SER A 87 12.32 19.94 -11.07
N GLU A 88 12.09 20.62 -12.19
CA GLU A 88 10.75 20.90 -12.72
C GLU A 88 10.03 19.66 -13.27
N SER A 89 10.74 18.55 -13.47
CA SER A 89 10.21 17.27 -13.92
C SER A 89 9.94 16.30 -12.77
N VAL A 90 10.17 16.70 -11.51
CA VAL A 90 9.98 15.84 -10.34
C VAL A 90 8.99 16.47 -9.38
N PHE A 91 7.86 15.81 -9.18
CA PHE A 91 6.78 16.25 -8.32
C PHE A 91 6.72 15.36 -7.07
N LEU A 92 6.84 15.97 -5.88
CA LEU A 92 6.50 15.28 -4.63
C LEU A 92 4.98 15.21 -4.54
N THR A 93 4.41 14.04 -4.80
CA THR A 93 2.96 13.85 -4.80
C THR A 93 2.47 13.05 -3.62
N GLY A 94 3.29 12.13 -3.10
CA GLY A 94 2.79 10.99 -2.32
C GLY A 94 2.41 9.82 -3.22
N TYR A 95 2.22 8.67 -2.59
CA TYR A 95 1.77 7.45 -3.28
C TYR A 95 0.27 7.56 -3.60
N PRO A 96 -0.19 7.11 -4.79
CA PRO A 96 -1.60 7.19 -5.18
C PRO A 96 -2.45 6.17 -4.39
N LEU A 97 -2.98 6.60 -3.25
CA LEU A 97 -3.89 5.83 -2.43
C LEU A 97 -5.34 5.82 -2.97
N PRO A 98 -6.10 4.76 -2.70
CA PRO A 98 -7.46 4.60 -3.21
C PRO A 98 -8.44 5.63 -2.63
N LEU A 99 -9.13 6.37 -3.52
CA LEU A 99 -10.12 7.38 -3.13
C LEU A 99 -11.30 6.77 -2.36
N GLU A 100 -11.65 5.51 -2.60
CA GLU A 100 -12.71 4.82 -1.85
C GLU A 100 -12.36 4.55 -0.38
N ASN A 101 -11.07 4.67 0.00
CA ASN A 101 -10.59 4.61 1.38
C ASN A 101 -10.25 5.98 1.96
N ILE A 102 -10.24 7.05 1.15
CA ILE A 102 -9.97 8.42 1.60
C ILE A 102 -11.26 9.22 1.69
N GLY A 103 -12.10 9.14 0.67
CA GLY A 103 -13.20 10.06 0.41
C GLY A 103 -12.70 11.24 -0.42
N THR A 104 -13.11 12.43 -0.04
CA THR A 104 -12.64 13.68 -0.64
C THR A 104 -11.34 14.18 0.01
N GLU A 105 -10.86 15.36 -0.37
CA GLU A 105 -9.78 16.06 0.34
C GLU A 105 -10.09 16.31 1.84
N LYS A 106 -11.36 16.18 2.26
CA LYS A 106 -11.78 16.24 3.67
C LYS A 106 -11.52 14.95 4.45
N MET A 107 -11.15 13.86 3.77
CA MET A 107 -10.82 12.57 4.35
C MET A 107 -11.96 11.94 5.17
N GLU A 108 -13.23 12.22 4.85
CA GLU A 108 -14.37 11.83 5.67
C GLU A 108 -14.49 10.31 5.84
N ILE A 109 -14.13 9.55 4.80
CA ILE A 109 -14.11 8.08 4.85
C ILE A 109 -12.95 7.60 5.72
N LEU A 110 -11.74 8.11 5.46
CA LEU A 110 -10.53 7.67 6.17
C LEU A 110 -10.62 7.97 7.68
N LYS A 111 -11.06 9.18 8.05
CA LYS A 111 -11.23 9.56 9.45
C LYS A 111 -12.28 8.70 10.14
N ASN A 112 -13.38 8.39 9.45
CA ASN A 112 -14.40 7.50 9.98
C ASN A 112 -13.83 6.11 10.26
N ASP A 113 -13.14 5.50 9.30
CA ASP A 113 -12.54 4.17 9.49
C ASP A 113 -11.52 4.15 10.62
N LEU A 114 -10.61 5.12 10.62
CA LEU A 114 -9.59 5.22 11.65
C LEU A 114 -10.21 5.40 13.04
N SER A 115 -11.31 6.15 13.17
CA SER A 115 -12.00 6.32 14.46
C SER A 115 -12.53 5.00 15.04
N HIS A 116 -13.01 4.07 14.20
CA HIS A 116 -13.42 2.74 14.64
C HIS A 116 -12.21 1.84 14.91
N ARG A 117 -11.20 1.91 14.03
CA ARG A 117 -9.98 1.12 14.14
C ARG A 117 -9.22 1.37 15.44
N ILE A 118 -9.08 2.62 15.86
CA ILE A 118 -8.38 2.95 17.11
C ILE A 118 -8.99 2.22 18.32
N LEU A 119 -10.31 1.97 18.31
CA LEU A 119 -10.97 1.24 19.40
C LEU A 119 -10.59 -0.25 19.41
N ASN A 120 -10.30 -0.84 18.25
CA ASN A 120 -9.80 -2.21 18.13
C ASN A 120 -8.30 -2.31 18.42
N LEU A 121 -7.53 -1.25 18.14
CA LEU A 121 -6.07 -1.24 18.26
C LEU A 121 -5.53 -0.86 19.64
N ASP A 122 -6.35 -0.24 20.49
CA ASP A 122 -5.98 0.24 21.83
C ASP A 122 -6.95 -0.32 22.87
N VAL A 123 -6.88 -1.64 23.08
CA VAL A 123 -7.88 -2.41 23.84
C VAL A 123 -7.98 -1.96 25.30
N ASP A 124 -6.85 -1.62 25.92
CA ASP A 124 -6.78 -1.18 27.31
C ASP A 124 -6.84 0.36 27.44
N GLY A 125 -6.84 1.09 26.33
CA GLY A 125 -6.98 2.55 26.32
C GLY A 125 -5.68 3.30 26.64
N GLU A 126 -4.52 2.65 26.61
CA GLU A 126 -3.23 3.22 26.98
C GLU A 126 -2.85 4.39 26.06
N TYR A 127 -3.01 4.20 24.75
CA TYR A 127 -2.74 5.27 23.76
C TYR A 127 -3.77 6.39 23.87
N ARG A 128 -5.07 6.05 23.91
CA ARG A 128 -6.17 7.05 24.02
C ARG A 128 -6.10 7.88 25.29
N ARG A 129 -5.66 7.30 26.41
CA ARG A 129 -5.47 8.03 27.68
C ARG A 129 -4.34 9.05 27.57
N THR A 130 -3.25 8.67 26.91
CA THR A 130 -2.05 9.50 26.79
C THR A 130 -2.21 10.60 25.73
N TYR A 131 -2.79 10.27 24.57
CA TYR A 131 -2.83 11.12 23.39
C TYR A 131 -4.23 11.60 23.01
N LYS A 132 -5.14 11.71 23.99
CA LYS A 132 -6.54 12.13 23.77
C LYS A 132 -6.66 13.42 22.96
N ALA A 133 -5.84 14.43 23.27
CA ALA A 133 -5.90 15.73 22.60
C ALA A 133 -5.59 15.61 21.09
N LEU A 134 -4.60 14.78 20.72
CA LEU A 134 -4.23 14.53 19.33
C LEU A 134 -5.34 13.79 18.58
N ILE A 135 -5.98 12.82 19.23
CA ILE A 135 -7.13 12.11 18.67
C ILE A 135 -8.30 13.07 18.43
N ASP A 136 -8.63 13.90 19.42
CA ASP A 136 -9.72 14.87 19.32
C ASP A 136 -9.46 15.89 18.19
N GLU A 137 -8.22 16.34 18.01
CA GLU A 137 -7.81 17.26 16.95
C GLU A 137 -8.02 16.65 15.55
N HIS A 138 -7.57 15.40 15.35
CA HIS A 138 -7.57 14.78 14.03
C HIS A 138 -8.87 14.07 13.66
N LEU A 139 -9.48 13.36 14.63
CA LEU A 139 -10.63 12.47 14.43
C LEU A 139 -11.90 12.97 15.11
N GLY A 140 -11.79 13.92 16.04
CA GLY A 140 -12.92 14.36 16.85
C GLY A 140 -13.34 13.30 17.87
N LYS A 141 -14.62 13.32 18.24
CA LYS A 141 -15.17 12.36 19.20
C LYS A 141 -15.21 10.96 18.58
N LEU A 142 -14.44 10.04 19.15
CA LEU A 142 -14.50 8.62 18.79
C LEU A 142 -15.89 8.02 19.04
N PRO A 143 -16.30 7.02 18.24
CA PRO A 143 -17.51 6.25 18.51
C PRO A 143 -17.40 5.47 19.84
N GLU A 144 -18.53 5.03 20.39
CA GLU A 144 -18.54 4.27 21.65
C GLU A 144 -17.93 2.87 21.50
N LYS A 145 -18.05 2.28 20.30
CA LYS A 145 -17.51 0.96 19.95
C LYS A 145 -17.09 0.92 18.49
N SER A 146 -16.16 0.02 18.16
CA SER A 146 -15.88 -0.32 16.77
C SER A 146 -17.12 -0.96 16.13
N ASP A 147 -17.26 -0.77 14.83
CA ASP A 147 -18.37 -1.35 14.06
C ASP A 147 -18.05 -2.73 13.46
N HIS A 148 -16.85 -3.26 13.76
CA HIS A 148 -16.38 -4.59 13.38
C HIS A 148 -15.46 -5.16 14.45
N ILE A 149 -15.31 -6.49 14.46
CA ILE A 149 -14.31 -7.15 15.30
C ILE A 149 -12.90 -6.85 14.80
N LEU A 150 -11.90 -7.00 15.68
CA LEU A 150 -10.49 -6.85 15.32
C LEU A 150 -10.21 -7.65 14.03
N THR A 151 -9.70 -6.99 13.01
CA THR A 151 -9.53 -7.58 11.69
C THR A 151 -8.08 -7.43 11.21
N LEU A 152 -7.43 -8.57 10.97
CA LEU A 152 -6.09 -8.63 10.42
C LEU A 152 -6.14 -9.05 8.96
N LEU A 153 -5.58 -8.21 8.08
CA LEU A 153 -5.42 -8.51 6.67
C LEU A 153 -3.98 -8.94 6.40
N PHE A 154 -3.78 -10.18 5.95
CA PHE A 154 -2.51 -10.64 5.41
C PHE A 154 -2.55 -10.62 3.88
N SER A 155 -1.67 -9.84 3.25
CA SER A 155 -1.58 -9.76 1.79
C SER A 155 -0.29 -10.35 1.26
N VAL A 156 -0.45 -11.37 0.41
CA VAL A 156 0.64 -11.98 -0.33
C VAL A 156 0.95 -11.12 -1.56
N GLY A 157 2.23 -10.78 -1.75
CA GLY A 157 2.67 -10.03 -2.91
C GLY A 157 2.41 -10.74 -4.23
N GLY A 158 2.42 -10.00 -5.34
CA GLY A 158 2.09 -10.52 -6.67
C GLY A 158 2.92 -11.72 -7.13
N ALA A 159 4.10 -12.00 -6.55
CA ALA A 159 4.89 -13.20 -6.83
C ALA A 159 4.40 -14.48 -6.13
N GLY A 160 3.53 -14.38 -5.11
CA GLY A 160 3.12 -15.52 -4.28
C GLY A 160 4.10 -15.88 -3.15
N ALA A 161 5.13 -15.04 -2.94
CA ALA A 161 6.13 -15.23 -1.91
C ALA A 161 5.48 -15.18 -0.52
N GLN A 162 5.97 -16.02 0.41
CA GLN A 162 5.60 -16.00 1.83
C GLN A 162 4.15 -16.40 2.13
N LYS A 163 3.46 -17.05 1.18
CA LYS A 163 2.12 -17.60 1.40
C LYS A 163 2.05 -18.56 2.60
N GLU A 164 3.17 -19.17 2.98
CA GLU A 164 3.29 -20.06 4.14
C GLU A 164 2.99 -19.33 5.46
N ILE A 165 3.29 -18.03 5.56
CA ILE A 165 3.02 -17.21 6.74
C ILE A 165 1.51 -17.17 7.04
N ALA A 166 0.66 -17.13 6.02
CA ALA A 166 -0.79 -17.16 6.19
C ALA A 166 -1.25 -18.39 7.00
N ILE A 167 -0.62 -19.54 6.76
CA ILE A 167 -0.99 -20.80 7.43
C ILE A 167 -0.50 -20.80 8.88
N GLU A 168 0.66 -20.21 9.16
CA GLU A 168 1.16 -20.03 10.52
C GLU A 168 0.27 -19.05 11.31
N ILE A 169 -0.19 -17.95 10.69
CA ILE A 169 -1.15 -17.00 11.30
C ILE A 169 -2.43 -17.74 11.70
N LEU A 170 -3.05 -18.46 10.76
CA LEU A 170 -4.28 -19.21 11.03
C LEU A 170 -4.11 -20.27 12.12
N ARG A 171 -2.97 -20.95 12.15
CA ARG A 171 -2.66 -21.96 13.17
C ARG A 171 -2.47 -21.31 14.54
N SER A 172 -1.70 -20.24 14.61
CA SER A 172 -1.38 -19.56 15.86
C SER A 172 -2.62 -18.90 16.48
N LEU A 173 -3.49 -18.30 15.66
CA LEU A 173 -4.70 -17.58 16.10
C LEU A 173 -5.98 -18.43 16.12
N ARG A 174 -5.86 -19.76 16.12
CA ARG A 174 -7.02 -20.65 15.96
C ARG A 174 -8.08 -20.42 17.04
N GLU A 175 -7.66 -20.33 18.29
CA GLU A 175 -8.55 -20.17 19.43
C GLU A 175 -9.23 -18.79 19.39
N GLU A 176 -8.49 -17.73 19.04
CA GLU A 176 -9.02 -16.38 18.95
C GLU A 176 -10.02 -16.21 17.80
N ILE A 177 -9.80 -16.90 16.68
CA ILE A 177 -10.75 -16.97 15.57
C ILE A 177 -12.00 -17.75 16.01
N GLU A 178 -11.84 -18.87 16.71
CA GLU A 178 -12.96 -19.68 17.22
C GLU A 178 -13.82 -18.90 18.22
N ASP A 179 -13.19 -18.15 19.11
CA ASP A 179 -13.83 -17.27 20.10
C ASP A 179 -14.44 -16.00 19.50
N GLY A 180 -14.17 -15.70 18.21
CA GLY A 180 -14.66 -14.48 17.56
C GLY A 180 -13.95 -13.21 18.03
N LYS A 181 -12.74 -13.34 18.58
CA LYS A 181 -11.90 -12.21 19.00
C LYS A 181 -11.21 -11.52 17.82
N ILE A 182 -10.96 -12.24 16.73
CA ILE A 182 -10.29 -11.72 15.54
C ILE A 182 -10.84 -12.33 14.24
N LYS A 183 -10.97 -11.49 13.21
CA LYS A 183 -11.19 -11.90 11.80
C LYS A 183 -9.86 -11.90 11.05
N ILE A 184 -9.63 -12.93 10.24
CA ILE A 184 -8.48 -13.01 9.34
C ILE A 184 -8.93 -12.86 7.89
N ILE A 185 -8.31 -11.93 7.17
CA ILE A 185 -8.48 -11.76 5.73
C ILE A 185 -7.18 -12.14 5.04
N LEU A 186 -7.23 -13.09 4.11
CA LEU A 186 -6.09 -13.53 3.31
C LEU A 186 -6.26 -13.02 1.88
N SER A 187 -5.44 -12.06 1.46
CA SER A 187 -5.48 -11.55 0.10
C SER A 187 -4.56 -12.37 -0.83
N ALA A 188 -5.19 -13.02 -1.81
CA ALA A 188 -4.54 -13.87 -2.82
C ALA A 188 -4.29 -13.14 -4.16
N GLY A 189 -4.71 -11.88 -4.29
CA GLY A 189 -4.57 -11.14 -5.55
C GLY A 189 -5.41 -11.74 -6.68
N THR A 190 -4.80 -11.80 -7.86
CA THR A 190 -5.38 -12.41 -9.06
C THR A 190 -4.88 -13.84 -9.34
N LYS A 191 -4.04 -14.38 -8.45
CA LYS A 191 -3.43 -15.71 -8.63
C LYS A 191 -4.28 -16.81 -8.03
N LYS A 192 -4.84 -17.65 -8.91
CA LYS A 192 -5.70 -18.77 -8.52
C LYS A 192 -4.97 -19.78 -7.64
N GLU A 193 -3.70 -20.01 -7.92
CA GLU A 193 -2.84 -20.95 -7.20
C GLU A 193 -2.63 -20.55 -5.74
N ILE A 194 -2.62 -19.23 -5.44
CA ILE A 194 -2.48 -18.72 -4.08
C ILE A 194 -3.79 -18.87 -3.31
N LYS A 195 -4.94 -18.58 -3.97
CA LYS A 195 -6.25 -18.86 -3.41
C LYS A 195 -6.39 -20.35 -3.05
N GLU A 196 -6.08 -21.23 -3.99
CA GLU A 196 -6.17 -22.69 -3.78
C GLU A 196 -5.23 -23.16 -2.66
N TYR A 197 -4.03 -22.58 -2.57
CA TYR A 197 -3.11 -22.85 -1.47
C TYR A 197 -3.73 -22.51 -0.10
N PHE A 198 -4.38 -21.34 0.03
CA PHE A 198 -5.08 -20.97 1.26
C PHE A 198 -6.25 -21.89 1.57
N GLU A 199 -7.07 -22.23 0.57
CA GLU A 199 -8.20 -23.16 0.76
C GLU A 199 -7.74 -24.53 1.27
N VAL A 200 -6.65 -25.07 0.71
CA VAL A 200 -6.04 -26.32 1.17
C VAL A 200 -5.50 -26.19 2.59
N GLY A 201 -4.84 -25.07 2.91
CA GLY A 201 -4.32 -24.79 4.24
C GLY A 201 -5.40 -24.71 5.32
N ILE A 202 -6.48 -23.98 5.05
CA ILE A 202 -7.66 -23.87 5.91
C ILE A 202 -8.26 -25.26 6.18
N LYS A 203 -8.45 -26.06 5.12
CA LYS A 203 -8.96 -27.42 5.25
C LYS A 203 -8.06 -28.33 6.08
N ARG A 204 -6.74 -28.24 5.91
CA ARG A 204 -5.78 -29.03 6.70
C ARG A 204 -5.80 -28.68 8.19
N LEU A 205 -6.14 -27.45 8.54
CA LEU A 205 -6.29 -27.00 9.92
C LEU A 205 -7.67 -27.34 10.51
N GLY A 206 -8.61 -27.85 9.72
CA GLY A 206 -10.00 -28.10 10.14
C GLY A 206 -10.80 -26.82 10.38
N MET A 207 -10.47 -25.77 9.63
CA MET A 207 -11.02 -24.42 9.78
C MET A 207 -12.05 -24.05 8.71
N GLU A 208 -12.39 -24.97 7.80
CA GLU A 208 -13.41 -24.80 6.76
C GLU A 208 -14.83 -24.61 7.31
N LYS A 209 -15.04 -24.96 8.59
CA LYS A 209 -16.30 -24.74 9.32
C LYS A 209 -16.59 -23.27 9.60
N TYR A 210 -15.57 -22.40 9.56
CA TYR A 210 -15.75 -20.98 9.87
C TYR A 210 -16.28 -20.22 8.65
N SER A 211 -17.25 -19.32 8.87
CA SER A 211 -17.80 -18.46 7.83
C SER A 211 -16.81 -17.37 7.41
N THR A 212 -17.17 -16.66 6.33
CA THR A 212 -16.43 -15.48 5.83
C THR A 212 -16.33 -14.34 6.84
N ASP A 213 -17.16 -14.33 7.87
CA ASP A 213 -17.09 -13.33 8.96
C ASP A 213 -15.89 -13.57 9.89
N LYS A 214 -15.27 -14.76 9.82
CA LYS A 214 -14.09 -15.14 10.60
C LYS A 214 -12.84 -15.32 9.75
N ILE A 215 -12.97 -15.98 8.60
CA ILE A 215 -11.86 -16.20 7.67
C ILE A 215 -12.33 -15.88 6.26
N GLU A 216 -11.73 -14.87 5.63
CA GLU A 216 -12.06 -14.44 4.28
C GLU A 216 -10.85 -14.59 3.35
N ILE A 217 -11.06 -15.11 2.14
CA ILE A 217 -10.04 -15.08 1.08
C ILE A 217 -10.46 -14.06 0.02
N VAL A 218 -9.65 -13.01 -0.14
CA VAL A 218 -9.87 -11.99 -1.18
C VAL A 218 -9.17 -12.43 -2.46
N PHE A 219 -9.97 -12.68 -3.49
CA PHE A 219 -9.50 -13.08 -4.82
C PHE A 219 -10.46 -12.56 -5.90
N ALA A 220 -9.90 -12.20 -7.05
CA ALA A 220 -10.66 -12.00 -8.26
C ALA A 220 -9.84 -12.39 -9.49
N LYS A 221 -10.50 -12.78 -10.59
CA LYS A 221 -9.79 -13.13 -11.83
C LYS A 221 -9.25 -11.90 -12.56
N LYS A 222 -9.94 -10.77 -12.42
CA LYS A 222 -9.57 -9.50 -13.07
C LYS A 222 -8.98 -8.54 -12.05
N THR A 223 -7.97 -7.80 -12.48
CA THR A 223 -7.24 -6.85 -11.63
C THR A 223 -8.16 -5.75 -11.09
N GLU A 224 -9.07 -5.23 -11.90
CA GLU A 224 -10.00 -4.17 -11.50
C GLU A 224 -10.97 -4.65 -10.42
N GLU A 225 -11.53 -5.85 -10.59
CA GLU A 225 -12.41 -6.48 -9.61
C GLU A 225 -11.64 -6.78 -8.30
N TYR A 226 -10.38 -7.22 -8.41
CA TYR A 226 -9.54 -7.44 -7.25
C TYR A 226 -9.32 -6.15 -6.47
N PHE A 227 -8.94 -5.05 -7.14
CA PHE A 227 -8.70 -3.78 -6.47
C PHE A 227 -9.95 -3.24 -5.78
N GLN A 228 -11.12 -3.34 -6.41
CA GLN A 228 -12.39 -2.99 -5.77
C GLN A 228 -12.58 -3.80 -4.48
N LYS A 229 -12.48 -5.14 -4.53
CA LYS A 229 -12.63 -5.98 -3.33
C LYS A 229 -11.58 -5.66 -2.26
N PHE A 230 -10.32 -5.50 -2.66
CA PHE A 230 -9.20 -5.22 -1.77
C PHE A 230 -9.41 -3.89 -1.03
N ASN A 231 -9.82 -2.85 -1.74
CA ASN A 231 -10.06 -1.54 -1.15
C ASN A 231 -11.28 -1.55 -0.22
N GLN A 232 -12.33 -2.33 -0.54
CA GLN A 232 -13.46 -2.52 0.36
C GLN A 232 -13.06 -3.24 1.66
N VAL A 233 -12.24 -4.29 1.62
CA VAL A 233 -11.80 -4.95 2.85
C VAL A 233 -10.86 -4.10 3.70
N LEU A 234 -10.07 -3.20 3.08
CA LEU A 234 -9.20 -2.28 3.81
C LEU A 234 -9.97 -1.31 4.71
N ARG A 235 -11.22 -0.95 4.35
CA ARG A 235 -12.11 -0.11 5.17
C ARG A 235 -12.36 -0.68 6.57
N LYS A 236 -12.35 -2.01 6.68
CA LYS A 236 -12.62 -2.79 7.90
C LYS A 236 -11.41 -3.59 8.37
N THR A 237 -10.23 -3.27 7.85
CA THR A 237 -8.97 -3.84 8.32
C THR A 237 -8.45 -2.96 9.44
N ASP A 238 -8.03 -3.57 10.55
CA ASP A 238 -7.39 -2.88 11.66
C ASP A 238 -5.87 -2.99 11.59
N ILE A 239 -5.35 -4.17 11.25
CA ILE A 239 -3.92 -4.45 11.19
C ILE A 239 -3.58 -4.97 9.80
N PHE A 240 -2.56 -4.38 9.17
CA PHE A 240 -2.13 -4.78 7.83
C PHE A 240 -0.80 -5.51 7.88
N TRP A 241 -0.78 -6.77 7.47
CA TRP A 241 0.42 -7.60 7.42
C TRP A 241 0.80 -7.89 5.97
N THR A 242 1.94 -7.38 5.53
CA THR A 242 2.44 -7.61 4.18
C THR A 242 3.95 -7.46 4.10
N LYS A 243 4.54 -7.89 2.98
CA LYS A 243 5.94 -7.58 2.67
C LYS A 243 6.08 -6.08 2.37
N PRO A 244 7.25 -5.46 2.60
CA PRO A 244 7.44 -4.03 2.43
C PRO A 244 7.57 -3.64 0.94
N SER A 245 6.47 -3.78 0.19
CA SER A 245 6.36 -3.38 -1.21
C SER A 245 5.71 -2.00 -1.32
N GLU A 246 5.15 -1.67 -2.48
CA GLU A 246 4.30 -0.50 -2.67
C GLU A 246 3.11 -0.42 -1.69
N LEU A 247 2.69 -1.56 -1.12
CA LEU A 247 1.65 -1.61 -0.09
C LEU A 247 2.09 -0.98 1.24
N SER A 248 3.38 -0.72 1.44
CA SER A 248 3.90 0.00 2.62
C SER A 248 3.24 1.38 2.76
N PHE A 249 3.00 2.07 1.64
CA PHE A 249 2.39 3.40 1.65
C PHE A 249 0.94 3.41 2.16
N TYR A 250 0.26 2.26 2.20
CA TYR A 250 -1.10 2.15 2.74
C TYR A 250 -1.15 2.43 4.23
N THR A 251 0.00 2.48 4.92
CA THR A 251 0.07 2.97 6.30
C THR A 251 -0.52 4.37 6.47
N ALA A 252 -0.47 5.20 5.43
CA ALA A 252 -1.07 6.54 5.41
C ALA A 252 -2.60 6.53 5.58
N LEU A 253 -3.26 5.39 5.34
CA LEU A 253 -4.67 5.14 5.64
C LEU A 253 -4.92 4.80 7.12
N GLY A 254 -3.95 5.07 7.99
CA GLY A 254 -3.99 4.72 9.41
C GLY A 254 -3.97 3.22 9.65
N LEU A 255 -3.28 2.48 8.79
CA LEU A 255 -3.11 1.03 8.89
C LEU A 255 -1.72 0.75 9.47
N PRO A 256 -1.61 0.30 10.72
CA PRO A 256 -0.32 -0.10 11.26
C PRO A 256 0.16 -1.37 10.55
N VAL A 257 1.44 -1.40 10.20
CA VAL A 257 1.99 -2.44 9.32
C VAL A 257 2.82 -3.46 10.10
N ILE A 258 2.44 -4.73 10.03
CA ILE A 258 3.34 -5.84 10.37
C ILE A 258 4.15 -6.18 9.11
N ILE A 259 5.45 -5.95 9.16
CA ILE A 259 6.35 -6.03 8.02
C ILE A 259 6.88 -7.46 7.89
N ALA A 260 6.39 -8.19 6.88
CA ALA A 260 6.94 -9.48 6.51
C ALA A 260 8.37 -9.35 5.95
N PRO A 261 9.19 -10.42 5.94
CA PRO A 261 10.56 -10.33 5.47
C PRO A 261 10.66 -9.76 4.04
N PRO A 262 11.63 -8.88 3.74
CA PRO A 262 11.90 -8.44 2.38
C PRO A 262 12.25 -9.61 1.47
N VAL A 263 11.80 -9.57 0.21
CA VAL A 263 12.13 -10.54 -0.85
C VAL A 263 13.19 -9.98 -1.81
N GLY A 264 13.23 -8.66 -1.99
CA GLY A 264 14.20 -7.97 -2.85
C GLY A 264 14.78 -6.73 -2.18
N SER A 265 15.95 -6.29 -2.64
CA SER A 265 16.70 -5.18 -2.02
C SER A 265 15.98 -3.83 -2.03
N GLN A 266 15.04 -3.60 -2.96
CA GLN A 266 14.22 -2.39 -2.95
C GLN A 266 13.26 -2.38 -1.75
N GLU A 267 12.82 -3.55 -1.29
CA GLU A 267 11.88 -3.69 -0.18
C GLU A 267 12.53 -3.38 1.18
N ASP A 268 13.86 -3.43 1.27
CA ASP A 268 14.60 -2.98 2.46
C ASP A 268 14.39 -1.48 2.70
N PHE A 269 14.37 -0.66 1.65
CA PHE A 269 14.15 0.79 1.78
C PHE A 269 12.71 1.14 2.17
N ASN A 270 11.72 0.38 1.66
CA ASN A 270 10.33 0.55 2.09
C ASN A 270 10.14 0.14 3.56
N LYS A 271 10.85 -0.90 4.01
CA LYS A 271 10.89 -1.30 5.42
C LYS A 271 11.52 -0.22 6.28
N GLU A 272 12.69 0.31 5.90
CA GLU A 272 13.35 1.41 6.61
C GLU A 272 12.43 2.62 6.70
N TRP A 273 11.75 2.97 5.62
CA TRP A 273 10.78 4.07 5.60
C TRP A 273 9.62 3.86 6.59
N LEU A 274 9.04 2.65 6.67
CA LEU A 274 7.98 2.34 7.66
C LEU A 274 8.50 2.43 9.11
N LEU A 275 9.74 2.01 9.35
CA LEU A 275 10.37 2.05 10.67
C LEU A 275 10.65 3.49 11.10
N GLU A 276 11.19 4.32 10.19
CA GLU A 276 11.44 5.74 10.44
C GLU A 276 10.15 6.51 10.68
N LEU A 277 9.07 6.14 9.99
CA LEU A 277 7.73 6.73 10.19
C LEU A 277 7.08 6.31 11.51
N GLY A 278 7.59 5.26 12.19
CA GLY A 278 6.98 4.71 13.39
C GLY A 278 5.67 3.94 13.15
N SER A 279 5.31 3.70 11.88
CA SER A 279 4.00 3.17 11.51
C SER A 279 3.99 1.68 11.14
N GLY A 280 5.15 1.04 11.24
CA GLY A 280 5.28 -0.40 11.04
C GLY A 280 6.36 -1.04 11.89
N ARG A 281 6.27 -2.36 12.07
CA ARG A 281 7.24 -3.16 12.83
C ARG A 281 7.53 -4.47 12.10
N PRO A 282 8.79 -4.96 12.09
CA PRO A 282 9.12 -6.27 11.58
C PRO A 282 8.28 -7.33 12.28
N GLN A 283 7.78 -8.31 11.53
CA GLN A 283 7.07 -9.42 12.12
C GLN A 283 7.95 -10.15 13.14
N GLU A 284 7.37 -10.52 14.27
CA GLU A 284 7.96 -11.50 15.18
C GLU A 284 7.73 -12.92 14.61
N ASN A 285 8.09 -13.96 15.35
CA ASN A 285 7.89 -15.34 14.90
C ASN A 285 6.39 -15.65 14.68
N PRO A 286 5.95 -16.01 13.46
CA PRO A 286 4.54 -16.27 13.15
C PRO A 286 3.91 -17.43 13.91
N LYS A 287 4.70 -18.29 14.55
CA LYS A 287 4.18 -19.38 15.39
C LYS A 287 3.56 -18.91 16.71
N TYR A 288 3.87 -17.68 17.12
CA TYR A 288 3.48 -17.12 18.41
C TYR A 288 2.66 -15.83 18.26
N VAL A 289 1.97 -15.65 17.12
CA VAL A 289 1.14 -14.46 16.82
C VAL A 289 0.13 -14.21 17.93
N ASN A 290 -0.49 -15.26 18.45
CA ASN A 290 -1.44 -15.17 19.55
C ASN A 290 -0.88 -14.60 20.86
N GLN A 291 0.44 -14.46 20.98
CA GLN A 291 1.08 -13.82 22.13
C GLN A 291 1.42 -12.37 21.77
N TRP A 292 2.41 -12.18 20.90
CA TRP A 292 2.97 -10.86 20.63
C TRP A 292 1.98 -9.88 19.99
N LEU A 293 0.99 -10.37 19.21
CA LEU A 293 -0.03 -9.50 18.63
C LEU A 293 -0.87 -8.83 19.72
N PHE A 294 -1.27 -9.62 20.72
CA PHE A 294 -2.13 -9.13 21.80
C PHE A 294 -1.36 -8.33 22.83
N ASP A 295 -0.06 -8.60 23.02
CA ASP A 295 0.79 -7.73 23.83
C ASP A 295 0.89 -6.34 23.20
N PHE A 296 1.12 -6.25 21.88
CA PHE A 296 1.17 -4.95 21.18
C PHE A 296 -0.17 -4.21 21.17
N LEU A 297 -1.30 -4.93 21.20
CA LEU A 297 -2.64 -4.33 21.34
C LEU A 297 -2.85 -3.72 22.73
N LYS A 298 -2.43 -4.42 23.79
CA LYS A 298 -2.54 -3.95 25.17
C LYS A 298 -1.65 -2.75 25.43
N ASP A 299 -0.43 -2.77 24.88
CA ASP A 299 0.53 -1.68 25.00
C ASP A 299 0.09 -0.41 24.21
N GLY A 300 -0.95 -0.51 23.38
CA GLY A 300 -1.43 0.59 22.52
C GLY A 300 -0.52 0.88 21.32
N TRP A 301 0.49 0.04 21.07
CA TRP A 301 1.49 0.25 20.01
C TRP A 301 0.85 0.32 18.62
N PHE A 302 -0.14 -0.55 18.34
CA PHE A 302 -0.82 -0.51 17.05
C PHE A 302 -1.59 0.80 16.83
N ALA A 303 -2.19 1.36 17.89
CA ALA A 303 -2.92 2.63 17.78
C ALA A 303 -1.97 3.81 17.56
N GLU A 304 -0.80 3.80 18.22
CA GLU A 304 0.28 4.75 17.94
C GLU A 304 0.72 4.66 16.48
N ALA A 305 1.10 3.47 16.01
CA ALA A 305 1.52 3.25 14.63
C ALA A 305 0.44 3.65 13.59
N ALA A 306 -0.84 3.42 13.90
CA ALA A 306 -1.96 3.85 13.07
C ALA A 306 -2.05 5.37 12.97
N MET A 307 -1.91 6.07 14.11
CA MET A 307 -1.93 7.54 14.15
C MET A 307 -0.71 8.15 13.49
N GLU A 308 0.49 7.60 13.71
CA GLU A 308 1.72 8.05 13.05
C GLU A 308 1.62 7.94 11.53
N GLY A 309 1.19 6.79 11.01
CA GLY A 309 0.91 6.64 9.57
C GLY A 309 -0.14 7.65 9.10
N PHE A 310 -1.21 7.86 9.86
CA PHE A 310 -2.23 8.86 9.55
C PHE A 310 -1.77 10.32 9.67
N ILE A 311 -0.78 10.67 10.46
CA ILE A 311 -0.35 12.07 10.58
C ILE A 311 0.76 12.36 9.59
N GLU A 312 1.78 11.50 9.55
CA GLU A 312 3.03 11.76 8.84
C GLU A 312 3.03 11.21 7.40
N GLY A 313 2.23 10.18 7.11
CA GLY A 313 2.13 9.60 5.77
C GLY A 313 1.35 10.48 4.78
N GLU A 314 1.87 10.70 3.57
CA GLU A 314 1.15 11.47 2.53
C GLU A 314 -0.04 10.67 1.96
N LYS A 315 -1.25 11.26 2.03
CA LYS A 315 -2.52 10.61 1.65
C LYS A 315 -3.05 11.08 0.30
N PHE A 316 -2.64 12.26 -0.14
CA PHE A 316 -3.27 12.95 -1.27
C PHE A 316 -2.59 12.68 -2.60
N GLY A 317 -1.75 11.63 -2.71
CA GLY A 317 -1.06 11.26 -3.94
C GLY A 317 -1.96 11.21 -5.17
N THR A 318 -3.14 10.61 -5.05
CA THR A 318 -4.10 10.53 -6.16
C THR A 318 -4.63 11.91 -6.57
N PHE A 319 -4.99 12.77 -5.62
CA PHE A 319 -5.45 14.14 -5.90
C PHE A 319 -4.34 15.01 -6.49
N ASN A 320 -3.13 14.93 -5.92
CA ASN A 320 -1.96 15.67 -6.38
C ASN A 320 -1.60 15.30 -7.82
N ILE A 321 -1.60 14.00 -8.16
CA ILE A 321 -1.38 13.52 -9.52
C ILE A 321 -2.48 14.04 -10.46
N GLN A 322 -3.76 13.91 -10.08
CA GLN A 322 -4.88 14.42 -10.89
C GLN A 322 -4.76 15.92 -11.17
N LYS A 323 -4.40 16.71 -10.16
CA LYS A 323 -4.20 18.16 -10.27
C LYS A 323 -3.08 18.49 -11.26
N ILE A 324 -1.93 17.83 -11.14
CA ILE A 324 -0.77 18.07 -12.02
C ILE A 324 -1.08 17.69 -13.47
N ILE A 325 -1.75 16.56 -13.70
CA ILE A 325 -2.10 16.12 -15.06
C ILE A 325 -3.12 17.07 -15.68
N SER A 326 -4.14 17.46 -14.92
CA SER A 326 -5.21 18.35 -15.40
C SER A 326 -4.70 19.75 -15.73
N GLN A 327 -3.81 20.31 -14.90
CA GLN A 327 -3.20 21.63 -15.15
C GLN A 327 -2.27 21.64 -16.39
N ASN A 328 -1.68 20.49 -16.75
CA ASN A 328 -0.85 20.37 -17.94
C ASN A 328 -1.67 20.16 -19.24
N HIS A 329 -2.96 19.83 -19.15
CA HIS A 329 -3.77 19.39 -20.31
C HIS A 329 -5.06 20.18 -20.57
N PHE A 330 -5.54 20.94 -19.58
CA PHE A 330 -6.72 21.79 -19.74
C PHE A 330 -6.32 23.25 -19.49
N PRO A 331 -6.39 24.14 -20.49
CA PRO A 331 -6.33 25.57 -20.23
C PRO A 331 -7.41 25.92 -19.22
N LYS A 332 -7.08 26.77 -18.24
CA LYS A 332 -8.09 27.41 -17.40
C LYS A 332 -9.13 28.06 -18.33
N SER A 333 -10.36 27.57 -18.28
CA SER A 333 -11.52 28.18 -18.94
C SER A 333 -11.76 29.59 -18.44
#